data_AF-Q2WCR3-F1
#
_entry.id   AF-Q2WCR3-F1
#
_cell.length_a   1.000
_cell.length_b   1.000
_cell.length_c   1.000
_cell.angle_alpha   90.00
_cell.angle_beta   90.00
_cell.angle_gamma   90.00
#
_symmetry.space_group_name_H-M   'P 1'
#
loop_
_entity.id
_entity.type
_entity.pdbx_description
1 polymer ?
#
loop_
_entity_poly.entity_id
_entity_poly.type
_entity_poly.pdbx_seq_one_letter_code
_entity_poly.pdbx_strand_id
1 'polypeptide(L)'
;IVDQARSLTDTDSQDLNAMIADLVTKRKQVEDDQLHLKTQVADSEKLHRQLKSEFNAYQQRKDQMIEDAKVQANTIVEQSKTKADAIISDLRKKQLASGTATVKENELIDAKGALNALEQQPKLKKNRVLRRAKAQHDFHEGDDVLVKSYGQRGVLMRQMGKHEWEVQLGILKMKISDGDLERVKPEEPKRARAT
;
A
#
# COMPACT_ATOMS: atom_id res chain seq x y z
N ILE A 1 -77.52 -2.54 -37.51
CA ILE A 1 -77.54 -1.83 -36.20
C ILE A 1 -77.15 -2.78 -35.05
N VAL A 2 -77.67 -4.02 -34.97
CA VAL A 2 -77.33 -4.97 -33.87
C VAL A 2 -75.88 -5.48 -33.93
N ASP A 3 -75.32 -5.75 -35.11
CA ASP A 3 -73.95 -6.28 -35.23
C ASP A 3 -72.87 -5.24 -34.91
N GLN A 4 -73.12 -3.97 -35.24
CA GLN A 4 -72.24 -2.86 -34.88
C GLN A 4 -72.19 -2.63 -33.37
N ALA A 5 -73.32 -2.79 -32.66
CA ALA A 5 -73.36 -2.69 -31.21
C ALA A 5 -72.62 -3.86 -30.53
N ARG A 6 -72.73 -5.08 -31.08
CA ARG A 6 -71.98 -6.25 -30.57
C ARG A 6 -70.46 -6.11 -30.74
N SER A 7 -70.02 -5.59 -31.88
CA SER A 7 -68.59 -5.34 -32.14
C SER A 7 -68.00 -4.30 -31.19
N LEU A 8 -68.72 -3.21 -30.90
CA LEU A 8 -68.26 -2.17 -29.96
C LEU A 8 -68.13 -2.72 -28.52
N THR A 9 -69.13 -3.49 -28.05
CA THR A 9 -69.09 -4.08 -26.69
C THR A 9 -67.99 -5.12 -26.50
N ASP A 10 -67.64 -5.89 -27.53
CA ASP A 10 -66.54 -6.87 -27.45
C ASP A 10 -65.17 -6.18 -27.37
N THR A 11 -65.01 -5.05 -28.07
CA THR A 11 -63.77 -4.26 -28.07
C THR A 11 -63.56 -3.58 -26.71
N ASP A 12 -64.60 -2.95 -26.14
CA ASP A 12 -64.55 -2.33 -24.81
C ASP A 12 -64.26 -3.35 -23.69
N SER A 13 -64.75 -4.59 -23.84
CA SER A 13 -64.50 -5.68 -22.89
C SER A 13 -63.05 -6.17 -22.93
N GLN A 14 -62.44 -6.19 -24.12
CA GLN A 14 -61.03 -6.55 -24.30
C GLN A 14 -60.09 -5.49 -23.72
N ASP A 15 -60.40 -4.20 -23.92
CA ASP A 15 -59.61 -3.09 -23.36
C ASP A 15 -59.66 -3.07 -21.82
N LEU A 16 -60.81 -3.36 -21.23
CA LEU A 16 -60.95 -3.47 -19.78
C LEU A 16 -60.14 -4.64 -19.20
N ASN A 17 -60.15 -5.79 -19.88
CA ASN A 17 -59.33 -6.94 -19.47
C ASN A 17 -57.82 -6.65 -19.60
N ALA A 18 -57.41 -5.94 -20.66
CA ALA A 18 -56.03 -5.51 -20.83
C ALA A 18 -55.60 -4.52 -19.73
N MET A 19 -56.48 -3.58 -19.35
CA MET A 19 -56.24 -2.64 -18.25
C MET A 19 -56.11 -3.36 -16.90
N ILE A 20 -56.99 -4.33 -16.61
CA ILE A 20 -56.93 -5.14 -15.39
C ILE A 20 -55.63 -5.94 -15.33
N ALA A 21 -55.22 -6.55 -16.45
CA ALA A 21 -53.96 -7.29 -16.52
C ALA A 21 -52.74 -6.38 -16.25
N ASP A 22 -52.74 -5.15 -16.79
CA ASP A 22 -51.69 -4.16 -16.55
C ASP A 22 -51.67 -3.70 -15.08
N LEU A 23 -52.84 -3.42 -14.48
CA LEU A 23 -52.97 -3.06 -13.07
C LEU A 23 -52.46 -4.16 -12.14
N VAL A 24 -52.79 -5.43 -12.40
CA VAL A 24 -52.31 -6.57 -11.63
C VAL A 24 -50.80 -6.73 -11.78
N THR A 25 -50.28 -6.57 -13.01
CA THR A 25 -48.85 -6.65 -13.29
C THR A 25 -48.08 -5.55 -12.55
N LYS A 26 -48.56 -4.31 -12.62
CA LYS A 26 -47.97 -3.17 -11.90
C LYS A 26 -48.03 -3.35 -10.39
N ARG A 27 -49.17 -3.82 -9.87
CA ARG A 27 -49.30 -4.11 -8.44
C ARG A 27 -48.27 -5.15 -7.99
N LYS A 28 -48.14 -6.24 -8.73
CA LYS A 28 -47.15 -7.28 -8.43
C LYS A 28 -45.72 -6.73 -8.48
N GLN A 29 -45.39 -5.93 -9.50
CA GLN A 29 -44.09 -5.27 -9.59
C GLN A 29 -43.81 -4.38 -8.39
N VAL A 30 -44.78 -3.56 -7.95
CA VAL A 30 -44.63 -2.72 -6.76
C VAL A 30 -44.45 -3.55 -5.49
N GLU A 31 -45.19 -4.65 -5.34
CA GLU A 31 -45.05 -5.57 -4.19
C GLU A 31 -43.66 -6.24 -4.18
N ASP A 32 -43.17 -6.70 -5.34
CA ASP A 32 -41.84 -7.30 -5.50
C ASP A 32 -40.73 -6.26 -5.22
N ASP A 33 -40.86 -5.04 -5.76
CA ASP A 33 -39.92 -3.94 -5.54
C ASP A 33 -39.88 -3.51 -4.06
N GLN A 34 -41.04 -3.46 -3.39
CA GLN A 34 -41.11 -3.14 -1.96
C GLN A 34 -40.38 -4.20 -1.12
N LEU A 35 -40.57 -5.48 -1.44
CA LEU A 35 -39.86 -6.56 -0.75
C LEU A 35 -38.34 -6.45 -0.98
N HIS A 36 -37.93 -6.22 -2.22
CA HIS A 36 -36.52 -6.06 -2.56
C HIS A 36 -35.90 -4.85 -1.86
N LEU A 37 -36.57 -3.70 -1.88
CA LEU A 37 -36.12 -2.48 -1.20
C LEU A 37 -35.99 -2.69 0.30
N LYS A 38 -36.95 -3.39 0.93
CA LYS A 38 -36.88 -3.71 2.36
C LYS A 38 -35.66 -4.55 2.70
N THR A 39 -35.34 -5.55 1.88
CA THR A 39 -34.13 -6.37 2.03
C THR A 39 -32.87 -5.52 1.86
N GLN A 40 -32.81 -4.68 0.82
CA GLN A 40 -31.66 -3.80 0.58
C GLN A 40 -31.43 -2.80 1.73
N VAL A 41 -32.50 -2.22 2.29
CA VAL A 41 -32.40 -1.33 3.45
C VAL A 41 -31.86 -2.08 4.65
N ALA A 42 -32.38 -3.28 4.93
CA ALA A 42 -31.90 -4.11 6.04
C ALA A 42 -30.42 -4.49 5.90
N ASP A 43 -29.99 -4.85 4.69
CA ASP A 43 -28.60 -5.18 4.39
C ASP A 43 -27.68 -3.95 4.51
N SER A 44 -28.14 -2.80 4.03
CA SER A 44 -27.41 -1.52 4.16
C SER A 44 -27.25 -1.11 5.62
N GLU A 45 -28.30 -1.21 6.43
CA GLU A 45 -28.23 -0.94 7.88
C GLU A 45 -27.30 -1.91 8.61
N LYS A 46 -27.33 -3.19 8.22
CA LYS A 46 -26.42 -4.21 8.77
C LYS A 46 -24.96 -3.87 8.43
N LEU A 47 -24.69 -3.57 7.16
CA LEU A 47 -23.36 -3.19 6.70
C LEU A 47 -22.86 -1.92 7.39
N HIS A 48 -23.73 -0.91 7.52
CA HIS A 48 -23.40 0.34 8.21
C HIS A 48 -23.05 0.10 9.69
N ARG A 49 -23.82 -0.74 10.39
CA ARG A 49 -23.54 -1.11 11.79
C ARG A 49 -22.21 -1.86 11.91
N GLN A 50 -21.95 -2.82 11.03
CA GLN A 50 -20.68 -3.55 11.01
C GLN A 50 -19.50 -2.60 10.76
N LEU A 51 -19.59 -1.74 9.75
CA LEU A 51 -18.54 -0.78 9.43
C LEU A 51 -18.28 0.18 10.59
N LYS A 52 -19.33 0.68 11.25
CA LYS A 52 -19.21 1.55 12.42
C LYS A 52 -18.51 0.85 13.58
N SER A 53 -18.85 -0.41 13.84
CA SER A 53 -18.21 -1.22 14.87
C SER A 53 -16.72 -1.44 14.58
N GLU A 54 -16.39 -1.90 13.37
CA GLU A 54 -15.01 -2.14 12.95
C GLU A 54 -14.19 -0.85 12.93
N PHE A 55 -14.78 0.25 12.49
CA PHE A 55 -14.12 1.55 12.51
C PHE A 55 -13.80 2.00 13.94
N ASN A 56 -14.74 1.86 14.87
CA ASN A 56 -14.50 2.19 16.27
C ASN A 56 -13.40 1.31 16.88
N ALA A 57 -13.43 0.00 16.62
CA ALA A 57 -12.39 -0.93 17.05
C ALA A 57 -11.02 -0.57 16.46
N TYR A 58 -10.98 -0.16 15.20
CA TYR A 58 -9.77 0.32 14.54
C TYR A 58 -9.23 1.59 15.20
N GLN A 59 -10.08 2.59 15.47
CA GLN A 59 -9.66 3.82 16.16
C GLN A 59 -9.10 3.51 17.54
N GLN A 60 -9.77 2.65 18.32
CA GLN A 60 -9.29 2.25 19.64
C GLN A 60 -7.94 1.55 19.58
N ARG A 61 -7.74 0.63 18.62
CA ARG A 61 -6.45 -0.05 18.43
C ARG A 61 -5.35 0.91 18.00
N LYS A 62 -5.68 1.86 17.12
CA LYS A 62 -4.75 2.90 16.67
C LYS A 62 -4.32 3.78 17.85
N ASP A 63 -5.25 4.20 18.68
CA ASP A 63 -4.97 5.03 19.84
C ASP A 63 -4.15 4.25 20.89
N GLN A 64 -4.50 2.99 21.15
CA GLN A 64 -3.71 2.12 22.03
C GLN A 64 -2.27 1.94 21.50
N MET A 65 -2.10 1.71 20.20
CA MET A 65 -0.78 1.55 19.60
C MET A 65 0.06 2.83 19.70
N ILE A 66 -0.58 4.00 19.58
CA ILE A 66 0.08 5.30 19.77
C ILE A 66 0.49 5.48 21.23
N GLU A 67 -0.37 5.16 22.19
CA GLU A 67 -0.04 5.24 23.61
C GLU A 67 1.07 4.26 23.99
N ASP A 68 1.02 3.01 23.53
CA ASP A 68 2.08 2.02 23.73
C ASP A 68 3.42 2.50 23.15
N ALA A 69 3.39 3.09 21.96
CA ALA A 69 4.58 3.67 21.34
C ALA A 69 5.14 4.85 22.15
N LYS A 70 4.28 5.71 22.71
CA LYS A 70 4.71 6.80 23.60
C LYS A 70 5.32 6.26 24.89
N VAL A 71 4.72 5.24 25.50
CA VAL A 71 5.26 4.60 26.72
C VAL A 71 6.63 3.97 26.44
N GLN A 72 6.78 3.28 25.31
CA GLN A 72 8.08 2.72 24.91
C GLN A 72 9.11 3.81 24.64
N ALA A 73 8.72 4.88 23.95
CA ALA A 73 9.58 6.03 23.70
C ALA A 73 10.03 6.70 25.00
N ASN A 74 9.11 6.94 25.94
CA ASN A 74 9.43 7.50 27.25
C ASN A 74 10.37 6.58 28.04
N THR A 75 10.14 5.27 27.99
CA THR A 75 11.02 4.28 28.62
C THR A 75 12.44 4.35 28.04
N ILE A 76 12.55 4.44 26.72
CA ILE A 76 13.83 4.60 26.01
C ILE A 76 14.53 5.90 26.42
N VAL A 77 13.79 7.01 26.49
CA VAL A 77 14.32 8.32 26.87
C VAL A 77 14.80 8.28 28.32
N GLU A 78 14.04 7.68 29.24
CA GLU A 78 14.42 7.55 30.64
C GLU A 78 15.65 6.66 30.83
N GLN A 79 15.71 5.51 30.13
CA GLN A 79 16.91 4.68 30.08
C GLN A 79 18.11 5.41 29.51
N SER A 80 17.89 6.31 28.54
CA SER A 80 18.97 7.08 27.95
C SER A 80 19.46 8.18 28.89
N LYS A 81 18.53 8.84 29.58
CA LYS A 81 18.82 9.86 30.59
C LYS A 81 19.59 9.28 31.78
N THR A 82 19.12 8.16 32.33
CA THR A 82 19.82 7.46 33.43
C THR A 82 21.24 7.06 33.05
N LYS A 83 21.47 6.57 31.82
CA LYS A 83 22.82 6.30 31.30
C LYS A 83 23.65 7.58 31.15
N ALA A 84 23.07 8.66 30.62
CA ALA A 84 23.74 9.94 30.49
C ALA A 84 24.14 10.52 31.87
N ASP A 85 23.24 10.47 32.85
CA ASP A 85 23.49 10.91 34.23
C ASP A 85 24.61 10.08 34.88
N ALA A 86 24.67 8.77 34.61
CA ALA A 86 25.76 7.92 35.07
C ALA A 86 27.11 8.32 34.47
N ILE A 87 27.15 8.63 33.16
CA ILE A 87 28.36 9.11 32.47
C ILE A 87 28.80 10.47 33.05
N ILE A 88 27.86 11.41 33.25
CA ILE A 88 28.14 12.73 33.83
C ILE A 88 28.68 12.60 35.26
N SER A 89 28.07 11.71 36.06
CA SER A 89 28.51 11.44 37.44
C SER A 89 29.92 10.87 37.49
N ASP A 90 30.26 9.93 36.59
CA ASP A 90 31.61 9.37 36.48
C ASP A 90 32.64 10.44 36.10
N LEU A 91 32.32 11.26 35.10
CA LEU A 91 33.17 12.40 34.71
C LEU A 91 33.38 13.38 35.87
N ARG A 92 32.32 13.72 36.63
CA ARG A 92 32.42 14.63 37.78
C ARG A 92 33.30 14.06 38.89
N LYS A 93 33.19 12.76 39.18
CA LYS A 93 34.06 12.07 40.16
C LYS A 93 35.52 12.09 39.72
N LYS A 94 35.79 11.80 38.45
CA LYS A 94 37.15 11.81 37.86
C LYS A 94 37.76 13.21 37.85
N GLN A 95 36.95 14.24 37.57
CA GLN A 95 37.36 15.64 37.65
C GLN A 95 37.74 16.04 39.09
N LEU A 96 36.93 15.65 40.09
CA LEU A 96 37.26 15.88 41.49
C LEU A 96 38.54 15.14 41.93
N ALA A 97 38.72 13.89 41.49
CA ALA A 97 39.90 13.08 41.81
C ALA A 97 41.19 13.60 41.16
N SER A 98 41.10 14.25 39.99
CA SER A 98 42.27 14.78 39.26
C SER A 98 42.65 16.22 39.65
N GLY A 99 41.91 16.83 40.58
CA GLY A 99 42.34 17.95 41.42
C GLY A 99 42.63 19.32 40.78
N THR A 100 42.86 19.41 39.47
CA THR A 100 43.10 20.64 38.65
C THR A 100 43.77 20.31 37.31
N ALA A 101 44.27 19.08 37.11
CA ALA A 101 44.78 18.64 35.82
C ALA A 101 43.60 18.32 34.89
N THR A 102 43.53 19.05 33.77
CA THR A 102 42.67 18.85 32.61
C THR A 102 42.19 17.40 32.49
N VAL A 103 40.87 17.20 32.59
CA VAL A 103 40.23 15.93 32.21
C VAL A 103 40.82 15.53 30.86
N LYS A 104 41.40 14.32 30.77
CA LYS A 104 42.10 13.89 29.56
C LYS A 104 41.12 13.96 28.37
N GLU A 105 41.51 14.65 27.30
CA GLU A 105 40.69 14.85 26.09
C GLU A 105 40.07 13.53 25.58
N ASN A 106 40.81 12.42 25.67
CA ASN A 106 40.34 11.09 25.28
C ASN A 106 39.10 10.64 26.09
N GLU A 107 39.03 10.91 27.39
CA GLU A 107 37.89 10.52 28.23
C GLU A 107 36.64 11.39 27.93
N LEU A 108 36.87 12.63 27.54
CA LEU A 108 35.82 13.56 27.10
C LEU A 108 35.24 13.14 25.74
N ILE A 109 36.09 12.69 24.81
CA ILE A 109 35.70 12.12 23.52
C ILE A 109 34.90 10.83 23.72
N ASP A 110 35.34 9.93 24.60
CA ASP A 110 34.66 8.67 24.89
C ASP A 110 33.27 8.91 25.49
N ALA A 111 33.16 9.82 26.45
CA ALA A 111 31.87 10.21 27.03
C ALA A 111 30.94 10.86 26.00
N LYS A 112 31.46 11.71 25.13
CA LYS A 112 30.70 12.31 24.02
C LYS A 112 30.25 11.26 23.01
N GLY A 113 31.10 10.26 22.71
CA GLY A 113 30.76 9.12 21.88
C GLY A 113 29.66 8.26 22.47
N ALA A 114 29.74 7.97 23.78
CA ALA A 114 28.70 7.24 24.50
C ALA A 114 27.36 8.00 24.51
N LEU A 115 27.39 9.34 24.64
CA LEU A 115 26.22 10.21 24.59
C LEU A 115 25.58 10.26 23.20
N ASN A 116 26.39 10.34 22.14
CA ASN A 116 25.91 10.26 20.76
C ASN A 116 25.33 8.87 20.43
N ALA A 117 25.87 7.80 21.00
CA ALA A 117 25.35 6.44 20.78
C ALA A 117 23.98 6.19 21.46
N LEU A 118 23.60 7.02 22.43
CA LEU A 118 22.28 6.98 23.06
C LEU A 118 21.18 7.60 22.18
N GLU A 119 21.54 8.39 21.16
CA GLU A 119 20.60 8.98 20.22
C GLU A 119 19.99 7.90 19.30
N GLN A 120 18.67 7.73 19.36
CA GLN A 120 17.96 6.83 18.45
C GLN A 120 17.68 7.53 17.12
N GLN A 121 18.58 7.39 16.16
CA GLN A 121 18.30 7.79 14.79
C GLN A 121 17.20 6.89 14.18
N PRO A 122 16.22 7.46 13.46
CA PRO A 122 15.23 6.67 12.75
C PRO A 122 15.95 5.74 11.77
N LYS A 123 15.80 4.43 11.96
CA LYS A 123 16.46 3.43 11.11
C LYS A 123 15.89 3.50 9.69
N LEU A 124 16.48 4.34 8.84
CA LEU A 124 16.26 4.41 7.39
C LEU A 124 16.60 3.08 6.67
N LYS A 125 17.18 2.11 7.37
CA LYS A 125 17.73 0.84 6.84
C LYS A 125 16.71 -0.13 6.22
N LYS A 126 15.42 0.18 6.14
CA LYS A 126 14.41 -0.68 5.48
C LYS A 126 13.44 0.08 4.59
N ASN A 127 13.90 1.11 3.86
CA ASN A 127 13.05 1.67 2.81
C ASN A 127 12.87 0.63 1.68
N ARG A 128 11.71 -0.05 1.68
CA ARG A 128 11.30 -1.04 0.68
C ARG A 128 11.36 -0.47 -0.73
N VAL A 129 11.18 0.84 -0.89
CA VAL A 129 11.28 1.56 -2.16
C VAL A 129 12.72 1.57 -2.66
N LEU A 130 13.71 1.85 -1.81
CA LEU A 130 15.13 1.81 -2.20
C LEU A 130 15.59 0.40 -2.57
N ARG A 131 15.11 -0.64 -1.86
CA ARG A 131 15.40 -2.04 -2.24
C ARG A 131 14.78 -2.41 -3.58
N ARG A 132 13.55 -1.97 -3.85
CA ARG A 132 12.86 -2.22 -5.13
C ARG A 132 13.55 -1.47 -6.27
N ALA A 133 13.96 -0.21 -6.05
CA ALA A 133 14.73 0.56 -7.00
C ALA A 133 16.08 -0.11 -7.30
N LYS A 134 16.82 -0.54 -6.27
CA LYS A 134 18.07 -1.31 -6.46
C LYS A 134 17.86 -2.59 -7.26
N ALA A 135 16.83 -3.37 -6.95
CA ALA A 135 16.53 -4.61 -7.67
C ALA A 135 16.06 -4.37 -9.12
N GLN A 136 15.47 -3.21 -9.42
CA GLN A 136 15.09 -2.84 -10.78
C GLN A 136 16.26 -2.34 -11.63
N HIS A 137 17.35 -1.88 -11.00
CA HIS A 137 18.57 -1.44 -11.67
C HIS A 137 19.70 -2.48 -11.60
N ASP A 138 19.40 -3.69 -11.14
CA ASP A 138 20.36 -4.81 -11.08
C ASP A 138 20.28 -5.60 -12.40
N PHE A 139 20.97 -5.08 -13.41
CA PHE A 139 21.00 -5.58 -14.78
C PHE A 139 22.17 -6.54 -14.98
N HIS A 140 21.93 -7.69 -15.60
CA HIS A 140 22.96 -8.65 -15.98
C HIS A 140 23.00 -8.86 -17.49
N GLU A 141 24.16 -9.29 -18.02
CA GLU A 141 24.29 -9.69 -19.42
C GLU A 141 23.35 -10.87 -19.71
N GLY A 142 22.59 -10.77 -20.80
CA GLY A 142 21.58 -11.74 -21.21
C GLY A 142 20.17 -11.52 -20.63
N ASP A 143 19.95 -10.54 -19.76
CA ASP A 143 18.60 -10.22 -19.27
C ASP A 143 17.73 -9.56 -20.37
N ASP A 144 16.46 -9.96 -20.40
CA ASP A 144 15.42 -9.28 -21.17
C ASP A 144 15.02 -7.96 -20.49
N VAL A 145 15.17 -6.87 -21.22
CA VAL A 145 14.84 -5.52 -20.73
C VAL A 145 13.92 -4.81 -21.71
N LEU A 146 13.07 -3.94 -21.16
CA LEU A 146 12.29 -2.98 -21.91
C LEU A 146 13.06 -1.66 -21.89
N VAL A 147 13.35 -1.12 -23.07
CA VAL A 147 13.93 0.22 -23.20
C VAL A 147 12.79 1.23 -23.20
N LYS A 148 12.75 2.13 -22.22
CA LYS A 148 11.63 3.07 -22.06
C LYS A 148 11.59 4.10 -23.20
N SER A 149 12.73 4.64 -23.65
CA SER A 149 12.76 5.60 -24.77
C SER A 149 12.16 5.07 -26.07
N TYR A 150 12.26 3.76 -26.32
CA TYR A 150 11.79 3.16 -27.56
C TYR A 150 10.53 2.30 -27.37
N GLY A 151 10.13 2.02 -26.13
CA GLY A 151 9.00 1.12 -25.83
C GLY A 151 9.19 -0.30 -26.35
N GLN A 152 10.44 -0.73 -26.57
CA GLN A 152 10.78 -2.01 -27.21
C GLN A 152 11.53 -2.92 -26.25
N ARG A 153 11.27 -4.22 -26.37
CA ARG A 153 12.03 -5.27 -25.67
C ARG A 153 13.34 -5.53 -26.40
N GLY A 154 14.41 -5.64 -25.63
CA GLY A 154 15.73 -5.98 -26.11
C GLY A 154 16.48 -6.85 -25.10
N VAL A 155 17.61 -7.39 -25.53
CA VAL A 155 18.48 -8.23 -24.70
C VAL A 155 19.73 -7.44 -24.35
N LEU A 156 20.09 -7.42 -23.07
CA LEU A 156 21.36 -6.83 -22.65
C LEU A 156 22.52 -7.71 -23.14
N MET A 157 23.42 -7.14 -23.92
CA MET A 157 24.58 -7.87 -24.46
C MET A 157 25.78 -7.74 -23.55
N ARG A 158 26.17 -6.51 -23.23
CA ARG A 158 27.33 -6.20 -22.40
C ARG A 158 27.23 -4.85 -21.74
N GLN A 159 27.85 -4.70 -20.58
CA GLN A 159 27.94 -3.42 -19.91
C GLN A 159 29.05 -2.55 -20.55
N MET A 160 28.70 -1.35 -21.01
CA MET A 160 29.59 -0.41 -21.72
C MET A 160 30.04 0.78 -20.84
N GLY A 161 30.08 0.60 -19.52
CA GLY A 161 30.50 1.62 -18.55
C GLY A 161 29.78 1.46 -17.21
N LYS A 162 29.91 2.41 -16.27
CA LYS A 162 29.20 2.31 -14.97
C LYS A 162 27.67 2.42 -15.10
N HIS A 163 27.16 3.15 -16.09
CA HIS A 163 25.73 3.43 -16.28
C HIS A 163 25.24 3.21 -17.72
N GLU A 164 26.05 2.57 -18.59
CA GLU A 164 25.69 2.34 -19.99
C GLU A 164 25.74 0.86 -20.34
N TRP A 165 24.79 0.42 -21.17
CA TRP A 165 24.63 -0.95 -21.63
C TRP A 165 24.50 -1.02 -23.15
N GLU A 166 25.11 -2.03 -23.76
CA GLU A 166 24.82 -2.40 -25.14
C GLU A 166 23.60 -3.32 -25.16
N VAL A 167 22.53 -2.88 -25.81
CA VAL A 167 21.26 -3.60 -25.92
C VAL A 167 21.03 -3.99 -27.37
N GLN A 168 20.61 -5.23 -27.59
CA GLN A 168 20.16 -5.71 -28.89
C GLN A 168 18.65 -5.54 -29.01
N LEU A 169 18.21 -4.66 -29.91
CA LEU A 169 16.82 -4.44 -30.29
C LEU A 169 16.59 -5.07 -31.67
N GLY A 170 16.09 -6.32 -31.69
CA GLY A 170 15.93 -7.08 -32.94
C GLY A 170 17.27 -7.29 -33.66
N ILE A 171 17.43 -6.67 -34.83
CA ILE A 171 18.67 -6.71 -35.63
C ILE A 171 19.68 -5.61 -35.28
N LEU A 172 19.28 -4.61 -34.49
CA LEU A 172 20.08 -3.43 -34.17
C LEU A 172 20.75 -3.59 -32.79
N LYS A 173 21.98 -3.08 -32.66
CA LYS A 173 22.69 -2.97 -31.37
C LYS A 173 22.91 -1.51 -31.04
N MET A 174 22.53 -1.09 -29.83
CA MET A 174 22.58 0.31 -29.41
C MET A 174 23.12 0.45 -27.98
N LYS A 175 23.70 1.60 -27.67
CA LYS A 175 24.12 1.98 -26.31
C LYS A 175 23.01 2.73 -25.59
N ILE A 176 22.64 2.30 -24.39
CA ILE A 176 21.48 2.79 -23.64
C ILE A 176 21.86 2.96 -22.17
N SER A 177 21.37 4.02 -21.55
CA SER A 177 21.62 4.32 -20.12
C SER A 177 20.79 3.42 -19.20
N ASP A 178 21.34 3.04 -18.04
CA ASP A 178 20.70 2.18 -17.04
C ASP A 178 19.32 2.70 -16.57
N GLY A 179 19.16 4.01 -16.42
CA GLY A 179 17.90 4.63 -15.99
C GLY A 179 16.76 4.48 -17.00
N ASP A 180 17.10 4.25 -18.27
CA ASP A 180 16.15 4.08 -19.36
C ASP A 180 15.81 2.61 -19.63
N LEU A 181 16.37 1.70 -18.84
CA LEU A 181 16.09 0.26 -18.90
C LEU A 181 15.11 -0.12 -17.79
N GLU A 182 14.25 -1.08 -18.10
CA GLU A 182 13.38 -1.72 -17.13
C GLU A 182 13.43 -3.23 -17.32
N ARG A 183 13.79 -3.97 -16.25
CA ARG A 183 13.86 -5.43 -16.31
C ARG A 183 12.48 -6.03 -16.53
N VAL A 184 12.32 -6.81 -17.59
CA VAL A 184 11.10 -7.57 -17.83
C VAL A 184 11.23 -8.89 -17.09
N LYS A 185 10.28 -9.22 -16.22
CA LYS A 185 10.25 -10.55 -15.61
C LYS A 185 9.94 -11.58 -16.70
N PRO A 186 10.68 -12.70 -16.79
CA PRO A 186 10.30 -13.79 -17.67
C PRO A 186 8.88 -14.23 -17.34
N GLU A 187 7.98 -14.22 -18.32
CA GLU A 187 6.70 -14.89 -18.15
C GLU A 187 6.98 -16.39 -18.07
N GLU A 188 6.69 -17.00 -16.92
CA GLU A 188 6.76 -18.45 -16.80
C GLU A 188 5.87 -19.08 -17.89
N PRO A 189 6.39 -20.02 -18.69
CA PRO A 189 5.59 -20.66 -19.72
C PRO A 189 4.45 -21.40 -19.03
N LYS A 190 3.23 -20.91 -19.23
CA LYS A 190 1.99 -21.62 -18.87
C LYS A 190 2.06 -22.99 -19.53
N ARG A 191 2.40 -24.02 -18.75
CA ARG A 191 2.35 -25.42 -19.18
C ARG A 191 0.93 -25.68 -19.65
N ALA A 192 0.75 -25.75 -20.97
CA ALA A 192 -0.48 -26.20 -21.58
C ALA A 192 -0.76 -27.61 -21.02
N ARG A 193 -1.88 -27.74 -20.31
CA ARG A 193 -2.40 -29.05 -19.92
C ARG A 193 -2.76 -29.76 -21.23
N ALA A 194 -1.98 -30.78 -21.59
CA ALA A 194 -2.36 -31.72 -22.62
C ALA A 194 -3.63 -32.46 -22.13
N THR A 195 -4.68 -32.36 -22.93
CA THR A 195 -5.91 -33.16 -22.87
C THR A 195 -5.63 -34.63 -23.11
#